data_AF-A0AAQ0YJW0-F1
#
_entry.id   AF-A0AAQ0YJW0-F1
#
_cell.length_a   1.000
_cell.length_b   1.000
_cell.length_c   1.000
_cell.angle_alpha   90.00
_cell.angle_beta   90.00
_cell.angle_gamma   90.00
#
_symmetry.space_group_name_H-M   'P 1'
#
loop_
_entity.id
_entity.type
_entity.pdbx_description
1 polymer ?
#
loop_
_entity_poly.entity_id
_entity_poly.type
_entity_poly.pdbx_seq_one_letter_code
_entity_poly.pdbx_strand_id
1 'polypeptide(L)' 'MAVAVGILNALPSVQLCELLGRLGYGFVVLDLEHVLHAPDTLEHAIRACELSGCEAWVRVPEVDEKLIGRVL' A
#
# COMPACT_ATOMS: atom_id res chain seq x y z
N MET A 1 15.27 5.21 18.44
CA MET A 1 14.63 5.40 17.12
C MET A 1 14.64 4.05 16.43
N ALA A 2 13.48 3.43 16.22
CA ALA A 2 13.43 2.15 15.50
C ALA A 2 13.59 2.43 14.00
N VAL A 3 14.39 1.62 13.30
CA VAL A 3 14.54 1.69 11.84
C VAL A 3 13.44 0.82 11.22
N ALA A 4 12.65 1.39 10.31
CA ALA A 4 11.68 0.65 9.52
C ALA A 4 12.23 0.43 8.10
N VAL A 5 12.15 -0.81 7.63
CA VAL A 5 12.45 -1.17 6.23
C VAL A 5 11.13 -1.33 5.51
N GLY A 6 10.97 -0.63 4.39
CA GLY A 6 9.79 -0.73 3.54
C GLY A 6 10.10 -1.10 2.11
N ILE A 7 9.05 -1.32 1.33
CA ILE A 7 9.14 -1.74 -0.07
C ILE A 7 8.13 -0.99 -0.93
N LEU A 8 8.53 -0.64 -2.15
CA LEU A 8 7.63 -0.15 -3.19
C LEU A 8 6.98 -1.36 -3.89
N ASN A 9 5.68 -1.51 -3.74
CA ASN A 9 4.92 -2.56 -4.42
C ASN A 9 4.35 -2.04 -5.74
N ALA A 10 4.99 -2.43 -6.85
CA ALA A 10 4.56 -2.12 -8.21
C ALA A 10 3.71 -3.24 -8.84
N LEU A 11 3.19 -4.17 -8.03
CA LEU A 11 2.33 -5.27 -8.48
C LEU A 11 0.96 -5.19 -7.78
N PRO A 12 -0.17 -5.14 -8.53
CA PRO A 12 -1.49 -5.04 -7.94
C PRO A 12 -1.98 -6.41 -7.44
N SER A 13 -1.34 -6.92 -6.39
CA SER A 13 -1.69 -8.21 -5.76
C SER A 13 -1.91 -8.04 -4.25
N VAL A 14 -3.13 -8.35 -3.82
CA VAL A 14 -3.52 -8.38 -2.41
C VAL A 14 -2.74 -9.45 -1.64
N GLN A 15 -2.53 -10.62 -2.26
CA GLN A 15 -1.77 -11.72 -1.67
C GLN A 15 -0.31 -11.34 -1.43
N LEU A 16 0.29 -10.57 -2.34
CA LEU A 16 1.64 -10.06 -2.15
C LEU A 16 1.70 -9.08 -0.98
N CYS A 17 0.70 -8.21 -0.82
CA CYS A 17 0.62 -7.28 0.32
C CYS A 17 0.58 -8.03 1.65
N GLU A 18 -0.25 -9.07 1.76
CA GLU A 18 -0.29 -9.94 2.95
C GLU A 18 1.05 -10.63 3.19
N LEU A 19 1.67 -11.18 2.14
CA LEU A 19 2.97 -11.86 2.23
C LEU A 19 4.05 -10.90 2.75
N LEU A 20 4.10 -9.67 2.22
CA LEU A 20 5.10 -8.67 2.61
C LEU A 20 4.99 -8.31 4.10
N GLY A 21 3.78 -8.14 4.64
CA GLY A 21 3.63 -7.91 6.07
C GLY A 21 4.02 -9.13 6.91
N ARG A 22 3.68 -10.35 6.46
CA ARG A 22 4.12 -11.58 7.13
C ARG A 22 5.64 -11.79 7.09
N LEU A 23 6.33 -11.24 6.08
CA LEU A 23 7.79 -11.25 5.99
C LEU A 23 8.45 -10.23 6.94
N GLY A 24 7.68 -9.34 7.56
CA GLY A 24 8.17 -8.38 8.56
C GLY A 24 8.64 -7.05 7.99
N TYR A 25 8.18 -6.65 6.79
CA TYR A 25 8.36 -5.28 6.32
C TYR A 25 7.59 -4.32 7.23
N GLY A 26 8.20 -3.17 7.54
CA GLY A 26 7.56 -2.14 8.37
C GLY A 26 6.43 -1.41 7.63
N PHE A 27 6.60 -1.17 6.33
CA PHE A 27 5.58 -0.56 5.48
C PHE A 27 5.67 -1.02 4.03
N VAL A 28 4.54 -0.98 3.32
CA VAL A 28 4.43 -1.20 1.87
C VAL A 28 3.89 0.07 1.22
N VAL A 29 4.59 0.58 0.21
CA VAL A 29 4.10 1.67 -0.64
C VAL A 29 3.29 1.06 -1.79
N LEU A 30 1.98 1.25 -1.76
CA LEU A 30 1.02 0.90 -2.80
C LEU A 30 1.03 1.98 -3.88
N ASP A 31 1.42 1.59 -5.09
CA ASP A 31 1.68 2.52 -6.19
C ASP A 31 0.41 2.82 -7.00
N LEU A 32 -0.18 4.01 -6.84
CA LEU A 32 -1.25 4.46 -7.75
C LEU A 32 -0.73 5.32 -8.90
N GLU A 33 0.52 5.77 -8.83
CA GLU A 33 1.12 6.65 -9.84
C GLU A 33 1.37 5.90 -11.15
N HIS A 34 1.86 4.67 -11.06
CA HIS A 34 2.23 3.87 -12.24
C HIS A 34 1.43 2.57 -12.39
N VAL A 35 0.70 2.15 -11.36
CA VAL A 35 -0.09 0.91 -11.38
C VAL A 35 -1.57 1.24 -11.28
N LEU A 36 -2.36 0.58 -12.12
CA LEU A 36 -3.80 0.70 -12.09
C LEU A 36 -4.37 -0.17 -10.95
N HIS A 37 -4.92 0.48 -9.92
CA HIS A 37 -5.72 -0.19 -8.90
C HIS A 37 -7.18 0.19 -9.04
N ALA A 38 -8.06 -0.81 -9.09
CA ALA A 38 -9.48 -0.56 -8.84
C ALA A 38 -9.67 -0.20 -7.34
N PRO A 39 -10.60 0.70 -6.98
CA PRO A 39 -10.77 1.16 -5.60
C PRO A 39 -10.99 0.04 -4.58
N ASP A 40 -11.78 -0.96 -4.93
CA ASP A 40 -12.03 -2.16 -4.12
C ASP A 40 -10.77 -3.00 -3.91
N THR A 41 -9.93 -3.11 -4.95
CA THR A 41 -8.66 -3.82 -4.90
C THR A 41 -7.63 -3.07 -4.03
N LEU A 42 -7.62 -1.73 -4.08
CA LEU A 42 -6.79 -0.90 -3.21
C LEU A 42 -7.21 -1.07 -1.74
N GLU A 43 -8.51 -1.02 -1.45
CA GLU A 43 -9.07 -1.24 -0.11
C GLU A 43 -8.66 -2.62 0.45
N HIS A 44 -8.75 -3.67 -0.37
CA HIS A 44 -8.27 -5.00 0.02
C HIS A 44 -6.75 -5.06 0.25
N ALA A 45 -5.95 -4.36 -0.56
CA ALA A 45 -4.49 -4.32 -0.40
C ALA A 45 -4.09 -3.60 0.89
N ILE A 46 -4.73 -2.46 1.21
CA ILE A 46 -4.53 -1.73 2.46
C ILE A 46 -4.82 -2.64 3.66
N ARG A 47 -5.99 -3.29 3.67
CA ARG A 47 -6.37 -4.24 4.72
C ARG A 47 -5.39 -5.40 4.85
N ALA A 48 -4.90 -5.93 3.73
CA ALA A 48 -3.95 -7.04 3.74
C ALA A 48 -2.62 -6.65 4.41
N CYS A 49 -2.10 -5.45 4.16
CA CYS A 49 -0.93 -4.92 4.86
C CYS A 49 -1.20 -4.80 6.38
N GLU A 50 -2.29 -4.10 6.75
CA GLU A 50 -2.59 -3.81 8.15
C GLU A 50 -2.82 -5.08 8.99
N LEU A 51 -3.61 -6.03 8.46
CA LEU A 51 -3.91 -7.30 9.12
C LEU A 51 -2.69 -8.24 9.18
N SER A 52 -1.67 -8.02 8.35
CA SER A 52 -0.41 -8.78 8.38
C SER A 52 0.69 -8.10 9.19
N GLY A 53 0.41 -6.97 9.84
CA GLY A 53 1.35 -6.27 10.73
C GLY A 53 2.27 -5.26 10.02
N CYS A 54 1.84 -4.75 8.87
CA CYS A 54 2.60 -3.81 8.05
C CYS A 54 1.79 -2.54 7.75
N GLU A 55 2.42 -1.36 7.79
CA GLU A 55 1.75 -0.12 7.42
C GLU A 55 1.49 -0.06 5.90
N ALA A 56 0.30 0.39 5.51
CA ALA A 56 -0.04 0.65 4.12
C ALA A 56 0.18 2.14 3.79
N TRP A 57 1.09 2.45 2.88
CA TRP A 57 1.32 3.81 2.39
C TRP A 57 0.83 3.91 0.95
N VAL A 58 0.00 4.89 0.62
CA VAL A 58 -0.51 5.04 -0.75
C VAL A 58 0.26 6.14 -1.46
N ARG A 59 0.93 5.80 -2.57
CA ARG A 59 1.54 6.79 -3.47
C ARG A 59 0.51 7.25 -4.48
N VAL A 60 -0.07 8.43 -4.23
CA VAL A 60 -0.99 9.08 -5.17
C VAL A 60 -0.26 9.57 -6.43
N PRO A 61 -0.93 9.64 -7.60
CA PRO A 61 -0.28 10.03 -8.85
C PRO A 61 0.25 11.47 -8.88
N GLU A 62 -0.42 12.37 -8.16
CA GLU A 62 -0.15 13.79 -8.15
C GLU A 62 -0.67 14.43 -6.86
N VAL A 63 -0.19 15.63 -6.55
CA VAL A 63 -0.64 16.41 -5.39
C VAL A 63 -1.98 17.07 -5.73
N ASP A 64 -3.04 16.26 -5.73
CA ASP A 64 -4.42 16.69 -5.99
C ASP A 64 -5.32 16.34 -4.81
N GLU A 65 -6.07 17.33 -4.31
CA GLU A 65 -6.91 17.19 -3.11
C GLU A 65 -8.00 16.12 -3.28
N LYS A 66 -8.55 15.95 -4.49
CA LYS A 66 -9.61 14.96 -4.73
C LYS A 66 -9.04 13.56 -4.76
N LEU A 67 -7.86 13.35 -5.35
CA LEU A 67 -7.19 12.06 -5.35
C LEU A 67 -6.76 11.66 -3.93
N ILE A 68 -6.18 12.60 -3.17
CA ILE A 68 -5.83 12.39 -1.77
C ILE A 68 -7.08 12.04 -0.96
N GLY A 69 -8.18 12.79 -1.13
CA GLY A 69 -9.44 12.53 -0.42
C GLY A 69 -10.15 11.22 -0.79
N ARG A 70 -9.75 10.53 -1.87
CA ARG A 70 -10.28 9.19 -2.23
C ARG A 70 -9.57 8.05 -1.52
N VAL A 71 -8.39 8.29 -0.96
CA VAL A 71 -7.54 7.27 -0.34
C VAL A 71 -7.35 7.46 1.17
N LEU A 72 -7.96 8.51 1.74
CA LEU A 72 -8.08 8.78 3.18
C LEU A 72 -9.48 8.39 3.68
#